data_AF-A0A658YST4-F1
#
_entry.id   AF-A0A658YST4-F1
#
_cell.length_a   1.000
_cell.length_b   1.000
_cell.length_c   1.000
_cell.angle_alpha   90.00
_cell.angle_beta   90.00
_cell.angle_gamma   90.00
#
_symmetry.space_group_name_H-M   'P 1'
#
loop_
_entity.id
_entity.type
_entity.pdbx_description
1 polymer ?
#
loop_
_entity_poly.entity_id
_entity_poly.type
_entity_poly.pdbx_seq_one_letter_code
_entity_poly.pdbx_strand_id
1 'polypeptide(L)' 'MSLLTSRYALGVGPLREVLSQLVVERLVTVVNQKGYRVASMSEQELL' A
#
# COMPACT_ATOMS: atom_id res chain seq x y z
N MET A 1 8.35 6.71 -2.74
CA MET A 1 8.85 5.68 -1.79
C MET A 1 9.62 6.28 -0.60
N SER A 2 10.28 7.44 -0.76
CA SER A 2 11.07 8.13 0.31
C SER A 2 10.30 8.46 1.60
N LEU A 3 9.00 8.76 1.49
CA LEU A 3 8.16 9.06 2.65
C LEU A 3 7.93 7.81 3.53
N LEU A 4 7.64 6.65 2.93
CA LEU A 4 7.37 5.42 3.67
C LEU A 4 8.65 4.84 4.29
N THR A 5 9.78 4.90 3.59
CA THR A 5 11.08 4.49 4.14
C THR A 5 11.47 5.34 5.35
N SER A 6 11.21 6.65 5.32
CA SER A 6 11.48 7.53 6.46
C SER A 6 10.49 7.31 7.61
N ARG A 7 9.19 7.14 7.31
CA ARG A 7 8.14 6.97 8.32
C ARG A 7 8.27 5.66 9.10
N TYR A 8 8.63 4.58 8.41
CA TYR A 8 8.69 3.25 8.99
C TYR A 8 10.13 2.79 9.31
N ALA A 9 11.15 3.62 9.01
CA ALA A 9 12.56 3.27 9.18
C ALA A 9 12.94 1.93 8.52
N LEU A 10 12.31 1.62 7.38
CA LEU A 10 12.52 0.38 6.62
C LEU A 10 13.18 0.67 5.27
N GLY A 11 13.93 -0.32 4.78
CA GLY A 11 14.47 -0.31 3.42
C GLY A 11 13.39 -0.45 2.35
N VAL A 12 13.75 -0.16 1.10
CA VAL A 12 12.84 -0.20 -0.05
C VAL A 12 12.35 -1.62 -0.36
N GLY A 13 13.19 -2.64 -0.17
CA GLY A 13 12.85 -4.05 -0.41
C GLY A 13 11.66 -4.53 0.44
N PRO A 14 11.78 -4.50 1.79
CA PRO A 14 10.68 -4.88 2.69
C PRO A 14 9.40 -4.07 2.45
N LEU A 15 9.51 -2.77 2.17
CA LEU A 15 8.33 -1.95 1.87
C LEU A 15 7.65 -2.35 0.57
N ARG A 16 8.42 -2.74 -0.46
CA ARG A 16 7.85 -3.23 -1.72
C ARG A 16 7.11 -4.54 -1.52
N GLU A 17 7.66 -5.44 -0.71
CA GLU A 17 7.04 -6.73 -0.37
C GLU A 17 5.70 -6.51 0.35
N VAL A 18 5.69 -5.70 1.41
CA VAL A 18 4.46 -5.38 2.15
C VAL A 18 3.44 -4.71 1.25
N LEU A 19 3.84 -3.73 0.44
CA LEU A 19 2.91 -3.05 -0.48
C LEU A 19 2.38 -4.01 -1.56
N SER A 20 3.17 -4.98 -2.02
CA SER A 20 2.70 -6.04 -2.91
C SER A 20 1.65 -6.93 -2.24
N GLN A 21 1.88 -7.31 -0.97
CA GLN A 21 0.92 -8.08 -0.20
C GLN A 21 -0.39 -7.32 0.01
N LEU A 22 -0.32 -6.02 0.33
CA LEU A 22 -1.52 -5.17 0.49
C LEU A 22 -2.32 -5.02 -0.81
N VAL A 23 -1.67 -5.10 -1.99
CA VAL A 23 -2.38 -5.15 -3.28
C VAL A 23 -3.15 -6.46 -3.43
N VAL A 24 -2.55 -7.59 -3.05
CA VAL A 24 -3.22 -8.91 -3.08
C VAL A 24 -4.43 -8.93 -2.14
N GLU A 25 -4.29 -8.31 -0.97
CA GLU A 25 -5.38 -8.17 0.02
C GLU A 25 -6.42 -7.12 -0.37
N ARG A 26 -6.26 -6.42 -1.50
CA ARG A 26 -7.14 -5.36 -2.00
C ARG A 26 -7.25 -4.15 -1.07
N LEU A 27 -6.30 -3.97 -0.16
CA LEU A 27 -6.23 -2.82 0.75
C LEU A 27 -5.60 -1.59 0.08
N VAL A 28 -4.82 -1.80 -0.98
CA VAL A 28 -4.27 -0.72 -1.81
C VAL A 28 -4.34 -1.08 -3.30
N THR A 29 -4.29 -0.06 -4.15
CA THR A 29 -4.25 -0.18 -5.61
C THR A 29 -2.98 0.44 -6.18
N VAL A 30 -2.50 -0.07 -7.31
CA VAL A 30 -1.34 0.49 -8.02
C VAL A 30 -1.79 1.63 -8.92
N VAL A 31 -1.11 2.77 -8.85
CA VAL A 31 -1.41 3.95 -9.67
C VAL A 31 -0.38 4.06 -10.79
N ASN A 32 -0.67 3.46 -11.96
CA ASN A 32 0.14 3.54 -13.18
C ASN A 32 1.67 3.49 -12.94
N GLN A 33 2.12 2.56 -12.10
CA GLN A 33 3.53 2.35 -11.73
C GLN A 33 4.21 3.54 -11.00
N LYS A 34 3.46 4.58 -10.63
CA LYS A 34 3.95 5.74 -9.87
C LYS A 34 3.92 5.53 -8.35
N GLY A 35 3.12 4.58 -7.88
CA GLY A 35 2.99 4.27 -6.46
C GLY A 35 1.71 3.52 -6.14
N TYR A 36 1.28 3.64 -4.88
CA TYR A 36 0.13 2.94 -4.32
C TYR A 36 -0.88 3.94 -3.77
N ARG A 37 -2.17 3.59 -3.83
CA ARG A 37 -3.27 4.36 -3.24
C ARG A 37 -4.10 3.43 -2.35
N VAL A 38 -4.45 3.88 -1.16
CA VAL A 38 -5.35 3.15 -0.25
C VAL A 38 -6.70 2.96 -0.92
N ALA A 39 -7.23 1.73 -0.87
CA ALA A 39 -8.55 1.43 -1.40
C ALA A 39 -9.63 2.16 -0.60
N SER A 40 -10.68 2.60 -1.28
CA SER A 40 -11.89 3.09 -0.61
C SER A 40 -12.66 1.91 -0.02
N MET A 41 -13.21 2.08 1.18
CA MET A 41 -14.09 1.10 1.82
C MET A 41 -15.52 1.63 1.75
N SER A 42 -16.45 0.78 1.31
CA SER A 42 -17.88 1.07 1.37
C SER A 42 -18.44 0.80 2.77
N GLU A 43 -19.57 1.43 3.13
CA GLU A 43 -20.24 1.15 4.41
C GLU A 43 -20.68 -0.31 4.53
N GLN A 44 -21.03 -0.95 3.41
CA GLN A 44 -21.42 -2.36 3.37
C GLN A 44 -20.26 -3.30 3.70
N GLU A 45 -19.01 -2.91 3.41
CA GLU A 45 -17.82 -3.70 3.74
C GLU A 45 -17.36 -3.52 5.19
N LEU A 46 -17.88 -2.50 5.89
CA LEU A 46 -17.54 -2.20 7.28
C LEU A 46 -18.38 -2.97 8.30
N LEU A 47 -19.57 -3.44 7.90
CA LEU A 47 -20.55 -4.14 8.73
C LEU A 47 -20.40 -5.66 8.64
#